data_AF-A0A2E5RMN2-F1
#
_entry.id   AF-A0A2E5RMN2-F1
#
_cell.length_a   1.000
_cell.length_b   1.000
_cell.length_c   1.000
_cell.angle_alpha   90.00
_cell.angle_beta   90.00
_cell.angle_gamma   90.00
#
_symmetry.space_group_name_H-M   'P 1'
#
loop_
_entity.id
_entity.type
_entity.pdbx_description
1 polymer ?
#
loop_
_entity_poly.entity_id
_entity_poly.type
_entity_poly.pdbx_seq_one_letter_code
_entity_poly.pdbx_strand_id
1 'polypeptide(L)' 'MFKFITSEEKIGELKPHFQDAEIKTKASSKGTYVSFTAVVLAVNADEIISRYKSLSHIDGLISL' A
#
# COMPACT_ATOMS: atom_id res chain seq x y z
N MET A 1 -9.73 2.85 2.68
CA MET A 1 -8.98 1.58 2.63
C MET A 1 -8.12 1.59 1.38
N PHE A 2 -6.84 1.28 1.51
CA PHE A 2 -5.91 1.14 0.41
C PHE A 2 -5.52 -0.32 0.28
N LYS A 3 -5.50 -0.82 -0.95
CA LYS A 3 -5.07 -2.18 -1.23
C LYS A 3 -4.07 -2.14 -2.37
N PHE A 4 -2.94 -2.79 -2.14
CA PHE A 4 -1.87 -2.87 -3.12
C PHE A 4 -1.37 -4.31 -3.27
N ILE A 5 -0.84 -4.61 -4.44
CA ILE A 5 0.00 -5.78 -4.70
C ILE A 5 1.39 -5.27 -5.07
N THR A 6 2.41 -5.84 -4.43
CA THR A 6 3.81 -5.58 -4.76
C THR A 6 4.70 -6.80 -4.44
N SER A 7 5.98 -6.76 -4.78
CA SER A 7 6.95 -7.77 -4.36
C SER A 7 7.35 -7.58 -2.89
N GLU A 8 7.84 -8.65 -2.24
CA GLU A 8 8.16 -8.62 -0.81
C GLU A 8 9.21 -7.56 -0.44
N GLU A 9 10.20 -7.36 -1.30
CA GLU A 9 11.26 -6.35 -1.16
C GLU A 9 10.72 -4.91 -1.06
N LYS A 10 9.59 -4.62 -1.72
CA LYS A 10 9.01 -3.26 -1.80
C LYS A 10 8.01 -2.95 -0.69
N ILE A 11 7.65 -3.93 0.13
CA ILE A 11 6.82 -3.68 1.32
C ILE A 11 7.51 -2.72 2.29
N GLY A 12 8.84 -2.80 2.37
CA GLY A 12 9.65 -1.89 3.19
C GLY A 12 9.46 -0.43 2.79
N GLU A 13 9.26 -0.17 1.49
CA GLU A 13 9.03 1.17 0.94
C GLU A 13 7.60 1.66 1.23
N LEU A 14 6.61 0.77 1.32
CA LEU A 14 5.21 1.13 1.61
C LEU A 14 4.96 1.48 3.07
N LYS A 15 5.57 0.75 4.01
CA LYS A 15 5.29 0.90 5.46
C LYS A 15 5.43 2.35 5.97
N PRO A 16 6.48 3.12 5.61
CA PRO A 16 6.64 4.50 6.04
C PRO A 16 5.49 5.43 5.63
N HIS A 17 4.80 5.14 4.52
CA HIS A 17 3.68 5.93 4.01
C HIS A 17 2.34 5.61 4.70
N PHE A 18 2.30 4.62 5.60
CA PHE A 18 1.09 4.15 6.27
C PHE A 18 1.30 3.94 7.78
N GLN A 19 2.18 4.72 8.41
CA GLN A 19 2.46 4.62 9.86
C GLN A 19 1.22 4.88 10.73
N ASP A 20 0.29 5.67 10.22
CA ASP A 20 -1.00 6.02 10.79
C ASP A 20 -2.10 4.96 10.56
N ALA A 21 -1.80 3.86 9.88
CA ALA A 21 -2.79 2.90 9.39
C ALA A 21 -2.73 1.54 10.10
N GLU A 22 -3.87 0.84 10.18
CA GLU A 22 -3.85 -0.60 10.44
C GLU A 22 -3.41 -1.34 9.17
N ILE A 23 -2.21 -1.93 9.21
CA ILE A 23 -1.60 -2.63 8.08
C ILE A 23 -1.80 -4.15 8.21
N LYS A 24 -2.30 -4.78 7.14
CA LYS A 24 -2.34 -6.23 6.97
C LYS A 24 -1.60 -6.62 5.69
N THR A 25 -0.60 -7.49 5.83
CA THR A 25 0.14 -8.05 4.70
C THR A 25 -0.17 -9.54 4.56
N LYS A 26 -0.42 -9.98 3.33
CA LYS A 26 -0.66 -11.40 3.03
C LYS A 26 0.16 -11.82 1.82
N ALA A 27 1.05 -12.79 2.02
CA ALA A 27 1.79 -13.39 0.92
C ALA A 27 0.83 -14.11 -0.05
N SER A 28 1.11 -13.98 -1.35
CA SER A 28 0.40 -14.71 -2.40
C SER A 28 0.68 -16.20 -2.31
N SER A 29 -0.23 -17.03 -2.84
CA SER A 29 -0.10 -18.49 -2.81
C SER A 29 1.16 -19.02 -3.51
N LYS A 30 1.77 -18.25 -4.42
CA LYS A 30 3.00 -18.59 -5.13
C LYS A 30 4.26 -17.94 -4.55
N GLY A 31 4.13 -17.10 -3.51
CA GLY A 31 5.25 -16.39 -2.88
C GLY A 31 5.84 -15.22 -3.68
N THR A 32 5.42 -15.02 -4.94
CA THR A 32 5.98 -13.97 -5.81
C THR A 32 5.53 -12.56 -5.42
N TYR A 33 4.31 -12.43 -4.93
CA TYR A 33 3.70 -11.15 -4.57
C TYR A 33 3.18 -11.16 -3.15
N VAL A 34 3.01 -9.96 -2.60
CA VAL A 34 2.38 -9.71 -1.32
C VAL A 34 1.28 -8.69 -1.50
N SER A 35 0.11 -9.00 -0.95
CA SER A 35 -0.98 -8.05 -0.81
C SER A 35 -0.75 -7.21 0.43
N PHE A 36 -0.74 -5.90 0.28
CA PHE A 36 -0.66 -4.91 1.34
C PHE A 36 -2.02 -4.21 1.46
N THR A 37 -2.62 -4.28 2.64
CA THR A 37 -3.89 -3.61 2.94
C THR A 37 -3.67 -2.63 4.08
N ALA A 38 -3.99 -1.35 3.85
CA ALA A 38 -3.93 -0.31 4.87
C ALA A 38 -5.31 0.32 5.07
N VAL A 39 -5.78 0.31 6.31
CA VAL A 39 -7.00 1.00 6.72
C VAL A 39 -6.60 2.31 7.37
N VAL A 40 -6.89 3.42 6.68
CA VAL A 40 -6.59 4.79 7.09
C VAL A 40 -7.90 5.52 7.34
N LEU A 41 -7.94 6.32 8.41
CA LEU A 41 -8.97 7.34 8.62
C LEU A 41 -8.56 8.60 7.85
N ALA A 42 -9.16 8.82 6.69
CA ALA A 42 -8.94 10.03 5.91
C ALA A 42 -10.03 11.05 6.19
N VAL A 43 -9.66 12.33 6.28
CA VAL A 43 -10.61 13.42 6.59
C VAL A 43 -11.44 13.80 5.35
N ASN A 44 -10.87 13.64 4.15
CA ASN A 44 -11.52 13.99 2.88
C ASN A 44 -10.96 13.18 1.70
N ALA A 45 -11.57 13.37 0.52
CA ALA A 45 -11.18 12.68 -0.71
C ALA A 45 -9.81 13.13 -1.26
N ASP A 46 -9.44 14.39 -1.10
CA ASP A 46 -8.15 14.92 -1.56
C ASP A 46 -6.97 14.23 -0.87
N GLU A 47 -7.10 13.92 0.42
CA GLU A 47 -6.09 13.19 1.18
C GLU A 47 -5.86 11.78 0.61
N ILE A 48 -6.94 11.12 0.18
CA ILE A 48 -6.87 9.80 -0.47
C ILE A 48 -6.10 9.91 -1.79
N ILE A 49 -6.44 10.89 -2.63
CA ILE A 49 -5.80 11.11 -3.94
C ILE A 49 -4.32 11.45 -3.75
N SER A 50 -4.00 12.33 -2.80
CA SER A 50 -2.63 12.73 -2.49
C SER A 50 -1.79 11.53 -2.04
N ARG A 51 -2.38 10.62 -1.24
CA ARG A 51 -1.71 9.37 -0.83
C ARG A 51 -1.38 8.49 -2.03
N TYR A 52 -2.32 8.26 -2.96
CA TYR A 52 -2.04 7.49 -4.18
C TYR A 52 -0.94 8.12 -5.05
N LYS A 53 -0.96 9.45 -5.22
CA LYS A 53 0.07 10.18 -5.97
C LYS A 53 1.44 10.08 -5.30
N SER A 54 1.49 10.15 -3.97
CA SER A 54 2.74 10.01 -3.21
C SER A 54 3.40 8.64 -3.44
N LEU A 55 2.65 7.61 -3.82
CA LEU A 55 3.16 6.25 -4.02
C LEU A 55 3.49 5.94 -5.48
N SER A 56 3.21 6.85 -6.42
CA SER A 56 3.38 6.61 -7.86
C SER A 56 4.85 6.43 -8.29
N HIS A 57 5.80 6.75 -7.42
CA HIS A 57 7.23 6.53 -7.65
C HIS A 57 7.69 5.10 -7.32
N ILE A 58 6.86 4.29 -6.65
CA ILE A 58 7.20 2.91 -6.29
C ILE A 58 6.92 2.02 -7.50
N ASP A 59 7.99 1.63 -8.20
CA ASP A 59 7.89 0.75 -9.37
C ASP A 59 7.22 -0.59 -9.02
N GLY A 60 6.36 -1.11 -9.91
CA GLY A 60 5.70 -2.40 -9.69
C GLY A 60 4.68 -2.42 -8.55
N LEU A 61 4.27 -1.26 -8.05
CA LEU A 61 3.12 -1.13 -7.14
C LEU A 61 1.82 -1.14 -7.95
N ILE A 62 0.93 -2.09 -7.65
CA ILE A 62 -0.38 -2.18 -8.29
C ILE A 62 -1.44 -1.87 -7.26
N SER A 63 -2.28 -0.86 -7.49
CA SER A 63 -3.45 -0.55 -6.67
C SER A 63 -4.65 -1.42 -7.04
N LEU A 64 -5.41 -1.89 -6.05
CA LEU A 64 -6.63 -2.69 -6.19
C LEU A 64 -7.87 -1.98 -5.65
#